data_AF-A0A967M7H0-F1
#
_entry.id   AF-A0A967M7H0-F1
#
_cell.length_a   1.000
_cell.length_b   1.000
_cell.length_c   1.000
_cell.angle_alpha   90.00
_cell.angle_beta   90.00
_cell.angle_gamma   90.00
#
_symmetry.space_group_name_H-M   'P 1'
#
loop_
_entity.id
_entity.type
_entity.pdbx_description
1 polymer ?
#
loop_
_entity_poly.entity_id
_entity_poly.type
_entity_poly.pdbx_seq_one_letter_code
_entity_poly.pdbx_strand_id
1 'polypeptide(L)'
;MTKGFAPAAKFGTVLGIAPGDVPVFSCDYESADDDQLPNRQAYRSVVDGIYMGHKWQCVEFARRWLYLNYGYIFDDVAMAYDIFRLRSVSTVKNGKTLPLHSFCNGSKRHPEPGCMVIWDEGGEFETTGHVAIVTEVTPEHVRLVEQNVRNQVWPEGHNYSREIKARITDNGEFWLECSFGDATILGWVIQTDDDAYAERIVEPDRRLFRLESREIPPPENPDKAWLNIANEDEAAYVSLMGGHFLCDSPEDRYKYLCLSETAYAELKRATNELHALFLHATDYVLRDRKRLDRFNIPSCLWPKIHQSWSNRRNEMITGRFDFALTEQGLKVYEYNCDSASCHMECGKVQGKWAK
;
A
#
# COMPACT_ATOMS: atom_id res chain seq x y z
N MET A 1 16.32 -24.42 -24.74
CA MET A 1 16.91 -24.80 -23.45
C MET A 1 16.45 -23.79 -22.42
N THR A 2 15.40 -24.12 -21.67
CA THR A 2 14.91 -23.32 -20.56
C THR A 2 16.00 -23.28 -19.49
N LYS A 3 16.63 -22.12 -19.28
CA LYS A 3 17.49 -21.90 -18.10
C LYS A 3 16.60 -22.13 -16.88
N GLY A 4 16.78 -23.27 -16.20
CA GLY A 4 16.10 -23.54 -14.95
C GLY A 4 16.53 -22.49 -13.94
N PHE A 5 15.62 -21.61 -13.55
CA PHE A 5 15.85 -20.73 -12.41
C PHE A 5 16.08 -21.61 -11.18
N ALA A 6 17.02 -21.19 -10.32
CA ALA A 6 17.19 -21.85 -9.03
C ALA A 6 15.84 -21.85 -8.28
N PRO A 7 15.51 -22.93 -7.56
CA PRO A 7 14.25 -23.00 -6.81
C PRO A 7 14.20 -21.88 -5.76
N ALA A 8 12.99 -21.41 -5.45
CA ALA A 8 12.79 -20.48 -4.35
C ALA A 8 13.22 -21.12 -3.02
N ALA A 9 13.92 -20.35 -2.20
CA ALA A 9 14.29 -20.73 -0.85
C ALA A 9 13.10 -20.52 0.09
N LYS A 10 13.02 -21.33 1.15
CA LYS A 10 11.96 -21.26 2.15
C LYS A 10 11.90 -19.90 2.82
N PHE A 11 10.72 -19.49 3.28
CA PHE A 11 10.52 -18.30 4.09
C PHE A 11 11.59 -18.12 5.17
N GLY A 12 12.16 -16.93 5.28
CA GLY A 12 13.17 -16.62 6.30
C GLY A 12 14.57 -17.19 6.05
N THR A 13 14.78 -17.92 4.94
CA THR A 13 16.14 -18.29 4.50
C THR A 13 16.90 -17.03 4.10
N VAL A 14 18.16 -16.91 4.55
CA VAL A 14 19.06 -15.84 4.09
C VAL A 14 19.38 -16.08 2.61
N LEU A 15 18.99 -15.13 1.76
CA LEU A 15 19.26 -15.15 0.32
C LEU A 15 20.65 -14.60 0.01
N GLY A 16 21.10 -13.63 0.78
CA GLY A 16 22.40 -12.99 0.62
C GLY A 16 22.58 -11.84 1.60
N ILE A 17 23.74 -11.18 1.52
CA ILE A 17 24.13 -10.11 2.42
C ILE A 17 24.32 -8.82 1.62
N ALA A 18 23.54 -7.80 1.95
CA ALA A 18 23.65 -6.46 1.39
C ALA A 18 24.86 -5.72 1.98
N PRO A 19 25.34 -4.63 1.34
CA PRO A 19 26.31 -3.74 1.96
C PRO A 19 25.89 -3.28 3.37
N GLY A 20 26.87 -3.18 4.26
CA GLY A 20 26.63 -2.92 5.69
C GLY A 20 26.26 -4.18 6.50
N ASP A 21 26.58 -5.36 5.97
CA ASP A 21 26.31 -6.66 6.60
C ASP A 21 24.83 -6.91 6.93
N VAL A 22 23.93 -6.38 6.08
CA VAL A 22 22.49 -6.48 6.29
C VAL A 22 21.93 -7.70 5.54
N PRO A 23 21.40 -8.72 6.22
CA PRO A 23 20.87 -9.92 5.58
C PRO A 23 19.58 -9.64 4.80
N VAL A 24 19.43 -10.29 3.65
CA VAL A 24 18.19 -10.34 2.86
C VAL A 24 17.55 -11.70 3.03
N PHE A 25 16.27 -11.73 3.35
CA PHE A 25 15.54 -12.97 3.61
C PHE A 25 14.52 -13.29 2.51
N SER A 26 14.26 -14.58 2.30
CA SER A 26 13.15 -15.06 1.49
C SER A 26 11.82 -14.62 2.11
N CYS A 27 10.95 -14.07 1.28
CA CYS A 27 9.59 -13.66 1.63
C CYS A 27 8.54 -14.58 0.98
N ASP A 28 8.89 -15.85 0.77
CA ASP A 28 7.97 -16.86 0.24
C ASP A 28 6.96 -17.31 1.31
N TYR A 29 5.84 -16.61 1.46
CA TYR A 29 4.85 -16.91 2.52
C TYR A 29 4.23 -18.31 2.42
N GLU A 30 4.18 -18.92 1.23
CA GLU A 30 3.63 -20.27 1.05
C GLU A 30 4.48 -21.34 1.72
N SER A 31 5.77 -21.07 1.95
CA SER A 31 6.68 -21.98 2.65
C SER A 31 6.94 -21.58 4.11
N ALA A 32 6.17 -20.65 4.66
CA ALA A 32 6.23 -20.27 6.06
C ALA A 32 5.88 -21.47 6.97
N ASP A 33 6.67 -21.63 8.04
CA ASP A 33 6.47 -22.69 9.03
C ASP A 33 5.58 -22.19 10.16
N ASP A 34 4.35 -22.69 10.23
CA ASP A 34 3.35 -22.30 11.23
C ASP A 34 3.80 -22.59 12.68
N ASP A 35 4.68 -23.58 12.90
CA ASP A 35 5.21 -23.85 14.24
C ASP A 35 6.20 -22.76 14.67
N GLN A 36 6.93 -22.18 13.72
CA GLN A 36 7.88 -21.08 13.97
C GLN A 36 7.20 -19.71 13.93
N LEU A 37 6.10 -19.58 13.19
CA LEU A 37 5.36 -18.34 12.98
C LEU A 37 3.90 -18.48 13.43
N PRO A 38 3.64 -18.90 14.68
CA PRO A 38 2.32 -19.37 15.11
C PRO A 38 1.26 -18.26 15.24
N ASN A 39 1.65 -17.00 15.12
CA ASN A 39 0.73 -15.88 15.28
C ASN A 39 1.24 -14.60 14.58
N ARG A 40 0.35 -13.61 14.50
CA ARG A 40 0.62 -12.31 13.89
C ARG A 40 1.88 -11.61 14.41
N GLN A 41 2.22 -11.78 15.69
CA GLN A 41 3.40 -11.16 16.30
C GLN A 41 4.70 -11.80 15.82
N ALA A 42 4.71 -13.09 15.51
CA ALA A 42 5.90 -13.82 15.07
C ALA A 42 6.48 -13.26 13.75
N TYR A 43 5.62 -12.71 12.89
CA TYR A 43 6.01 -12.03 11.65
C TYR A 43 6.44 -10.57 11.84
N ARG A 44 6.40 -10.01 13.05
CA ARG A 44 6.96 -8.67 13.28
C ARG A 44 8.48 -8.77 13.29
N SER A 45 9.14 -8.01 12.43
CA SER A 45 10.59 -7.82 12.50
C SER A 45 10.90 -6.71 13.50
N VAL A 46 11.78 -7.00 14.46
CA VAL A 46 12.18 -6.07 15.52
C VAL A 46 13.69 -6.15 15.68
N VAL A 47 14.35 -4.99 15.65
CA VAL A 47 15.78 -4.84 15.91
C VAL A 47 15.95 -3.77 16.99
N ASP A 48 16.70 -4.07 18.05
CA ASP A 48 16.89 -3.18 19.22
C ASP A 48 15.58 -2.66 19.84
N GLY A 49 14.52 -3.47 19.80
CA GLY A 49 13.19 -3.10 20.29
C GLY A 49 12.38 -2.21 19.35
N ILE A 50 12.91 -1.88 18.17
CA ILE A 50 12.28 -1.01 17.16
C ILE A 50 11.65 -1.89 16.10
N TYR A 51 10.40 -1.59 15.75
CA TYR A 51 9.68 -2.32 14.70
C TYR A 51 10.22 -1.95 13.32
N MET A 52 10.82 -2.91 12.62
CA MET A 52 11.34 -2.72 11.27
C MET A 52 10.26 -2.88 10.22
N GLY A 53 9.25 -3.70 10.47
CA GLY A 53 8.18 -3.99 9.52
C GLY A 53 7.75 -5.44 9.57
N HIS A 54 7.04 -5.85 8.52
CA HIS A 54 6.57 -7.22 8.37
C HIS A 54 7.65 -8.12 7.76
N LYS A 55 7.97 -9.24 8.41
CA LYS A 55 8.88 -10.26 7.85
C LYS A 55 8.25 -10.87 6.59
N TRP A 56 8.88 -10.87 5.42
CA TRP A 56 10.13 -10.19 5.04
C TRP A 56 9.87 -9.27 3.85
N GLN A 57 8.96 -8.31 4.04
CA GLN A 57 8.52 -7.40 2.99
C GLN A 57 9.61 -6.38 2.60
N CYS A 58 9.44 -5.75 1.44
CA CYS A 58 10.36 -4.74 0.92
C CYS A 58 10.50 -3.52 1.86
N VAL A 59 9.40 -3.03 2.42
CA VAL A 59 9.39 -1.92 3.40
C VAL A 59 10.16 -2.29 4.67
N GLU A 60 10.04 -3.54 5.14
CA GLU A 60 10.79 -4.04 6.30
C GLU A 60 12.30 -3.98 6.05
N PHE A 61 12.73 -4.45 4.88
CA PHE A 61 14.13 -4.43 4.50
C PHE A 61 14.67 -2.99 4.38
N ALA A 62 13.96 -2.12 3.66
CA ALA A 62 14.38 -0.74 3.47
C ALA A 62 14.55 -0.01 4.80
N ARG A 63 13.58 -0.15 5.72
CA ARG A 63 13.66 0.45 7.06
C ARG A 63 14.82 -0.13 7.87
N ARG A 64 14.98 -1.46 7.86
CA ARG A 64 16.08 -2.13 8.58
C ARG A 64 17.45 -1.75 8.05
N TRP A 65 17.60 -1.64 6.72
CA TRP A 65 18.86 -1.27 6.10
C TRP A 65 19.26 0.17 6.47
N LEU A 66 18.33 1.12 6.41
CA LEU A 66 18.57 2.51 6.82
C LEU A 66 18.90 2.62 8.31
N TYR A 67 18.20 1.85 9.16
CA TYR A 67 18.48 1.83 10.59
C TYR A 67 19.89 1.32 10.89
N LEU A 68 20.27 0.17 10.32
CA LEU A 68 21.57 -0.46 10.59
C LEU A 68 22.75 0.35 10.03
N ASN A 69 22.58 1.00 8.88
CA ASN A 69 23.67 1.75 8.25
C ASN A 69 23.74 3.21 8.71
N TYR A 70 22.60 3.86 8.95
CA TYR A 70 22.53 5.31 9.20
C TYR A 70 21.85 5.71 10.51
N GLY A 71 21.22 4.77 11.23
CA GLY A 71 20.62 5.03 12.55
C GLY A 71 19.31 5.82 12.54
N TYR A 72 18.66 5.96 11.38
CA TYR A 72 17.35 6.58 11.24
C TYR A 72 16.33 5.65 10.58
N ILE A 73 15.04 5.95 10.77
CA ILE A 73 13.91 5.25 10.17
C ILE A 73 12.91 6.23 9.57
N PHE A 74 12.17 5.79 8.56
CA PHE A 74 10.99 6.47 8.05
C PHE A 74 9.72 5.96 8.77
N ASP A 75 8.68 6.79 8.79
CA ASP A 75 7.39 6.51 9.45
C ASP A 75 6.69 5.26 8.90
N ASP A 76 5.62 4.81 9.57
CA ASP A 76 4.82 3.69 9.06
C ASP A 76 4.05 4.10 7.80
N VAL A 77 4.18 3.28 6.76
CA VAL A 77 3.50 3.43 5.48
C VAL A 77 2.62 2.21 5.23
N ALA A 78 1.45 2.43 4.64
CA ALA A 78 0.56 1.33 4.28
C ALA A 78 1.07 0.60 3.03
N MET A 79 1.46 1.34 2.01
CA MET A 79 2.03 0.82 0.77
C MET A 79 3.46 1.34 0.55
N ALA A 80 4.26 0.60 -0.21
CA ALA A 80 5.66 0.98 -0.44
C ALA A 80 5.78 2.28 -1.26
N TYR A 81 4.84 2.54 -2.18
CA TYR A 81 4.82 3.78 -2.95
C TYR A 81 4.61 5.03 -2.10
N ASP A 82 3.97 4.91 -0.93
CA ASP A 82 3.73 6.05 -0.01
C ASP A 82 5.05 6.63 0.52
N ILE A 83 6.15 5.86 0.52
CA ILE A 83 7.50 6.34 0.88
C ILE A 83 7.90 7.54 0.02
N PHE A 84 7.49 7.57 -1.25
CA PHE A 84 7.80 8.68 -2.16
C PHE A 84 7.19 10.01 -1.71
N ARG A 85 6.18 9.99 -0.82
CA ARG A 85 5.56 11.21 -0.27
C ARG A 85 6.16 11.63 1.08
N LEU A 86 6.99 10.82 1.72
CA LEU A 86 7.57 11.15 3.02
C LEU A 86 8.55 12.32 2.91
N ARG A 87 8.53 13.21 3.90
CA ARG A 87 9.33 14.46 3.92
C ARG A 87 10.44 14.46 4.96
N SER A 88 10.43 13.44 5.81
CA SER A 88 11.41 13.32 6.86
C SER A 88 11.61 11.89 7.29
N VAL A 89 12.76 11.67 7.92
CA VAL A 89 13.07 10.48 8.71
C VAL A 89 13.43 10.92 10.13
N SER A 90 13.33 10.00 11.08
CA SER A 90 13.67 10.27 12.48
C SER A 90 14.86 9.42 12.91
N THR A 91 15.86 10.04 13.50
CA THR A 91 16.97 9.32 14.13
C THR A 91 16.48 8.58 15.37
N VAL A 92 16.89 7.33 15.53
CA VAL A 92 16.42 6.50 16.66
C VAL A 92 17.02 6.97 17.99
N LYS A 93 18.29 7.39 17.97
CA LYS A 93 19.05 7.73 19.18
C LYS A 93 18.49 8.93 19.95
N ASN A 94 18.00 9.95 19.25
CA ASN A 94 17.58 11.21 19.85
C ASN A 94 16.30 11.81 19.25
N GLY A 95 15.63 11.10 18.33
CA GLY A 95 14.37 11.57 17.73
C GLY A 95 14.53 12.82 16.86
N LYS A 96 15.74 13.12 16.37
CA LYS A 96 15.98 14.26 15.48
C LYS A 96 15.35 13.95 14.13
N THR A 97 14.48 14.83 13.69
CA THR A 97 13.92 14.82 12.33
C THR A 97 14.98 15.29 11.34
N LEU A 98 15.20 14.51 10.28
CA LEU A 98 16.08 14.85 9.16
C LEU A 98 15.25 14.99 7.87
N PRO A 99 15.59 15.95 6.99
CA PRO A 99 14.87 16.14 5.74
C PRO A 99 15.05 14.97 4.78
N LEU A 100 13.98 14.65 4.09
CA LEU A 100 13.89 13.60 3.08
C LEU A 100 13.25 14.17 1.82
N HIS A 101 13.92 14.03 0.69
CA HIS A 101 13.50 14.58 -0.60
C HIS A 101 13.30 13.48 -1.63
N SER A 102 12.26 13.62 -2.44
CA SER A 102 11.91 12.69 -3.52
C SER A 102 12.26 13.31 -4.85
N PHE A 103 12.73 12.52 -5.80
CA PHE A 103 13.15 12.97 -7.12
C PHE A 103 12.55 12.03 -8.15
N CYS A 104 11.81 12.57 -9.13
CA CYS A 104 11.20 11.75 -10.18
C CYS A 104 12.26 11.02 -11.02
N ASN A 105 11.87 9.86 -11.55
CA ASN A 105 12.64 9.21 -12.61
C ASN A 105 12.82 10.18 -13.79
N GLY A 106 14.06 10.41 -14.22
CA GLY A 106 14.40 11.48 -15.15
C GLY A 106 14.81 12.80 -14.47
N SER A 107 15.03 12.84 -13.16
CA SER A 107 15.53 14.04 -12.48
C SER A 107 17.00 14.32 -12.79
N LYS A 108 17.40 15.60 -12.67
CA LYS A 108 18.80 16.05 -12.73
C LYS A 108 19.57 15.77 -11.43
N ARG A 109 18.88 15.57 -10.31
CA ARG A 109 19.53 15.07 -9.08
C ARG A 109 19.66 13.56 -9.19
N HIS A 110 20.84 13.07 -9.52
CA HIS A 110 21.09 11.63 -9.74
C HIS A 110 20.85 10.81 -8.45
N PRO A 111 20.51 9.52 -8.57
CA PRO A 111 20.47 8.64 -7.41
C PRO A 111 21.87 8.45 -6.82
N GLU A 112 21.93 8.09 -5.55
CA GLU A 112 23.17 7.93 -4.79
C GLU A 112 23.12 6.59 -4.03
N PRO A 113 24.26 5.90 -3.83
CA PRO A 113 24.30 4.72 -2.96
C PRO A 113 23.69 5.02 -1.59
N GLY A 114 22.77 4.15 -1.15
CA GLY A 114 22.00 4.28 0.08
C GLY A 114 20.63 4.97 -0.08
N CYS A 115 20.31 5.55 -1.25
CA CYS A 115 18.98 6.07 -1.49
C CYS A 115 17.95 4.95 -1.73
N MET A 116 16.67 5.27 -1.55
CA MET A 116 15.56 4.36 -1.84
C MET A 116 15.05 4.61 -3.25
N VAL A 117 14.86 3.56 -4.06
CA VAL A 117 14.11 3.63 -5.32
C VAL A 117 12.70 3.12 -5.09
N ILE A 118 11.70 3.85 -5.58
CA ILE A 118 10.30 3.59 -5.34
C ILE A 118 9.57 3.27 -6.66
N TRP A 119 8.80 2.18 -6.64
CA TRP A 119 7.85 1.82 -7.69
C TRP A 119 6.44 2.17 -7.27
N ASP A 120 5.66 2.65 -8.23
CA ASP A 120 4.21 2.84 -8.09
C ASP A 120 3.49 1.48 -8.06
N GLU A 121 2.21 1.51 -7.69
CA GLU A 121 1.32 0.38 -7.92
C GLU A 121 1.16 0.09 -9.43
N GLY A 122 1.04 -1.19 -9.76
CA GLY A 122 0.85 -1.63 -11.14
C GLY A 122 1.87 -2.66 -11.58
N GLY A 123 1.45 -3.47 -12.56
CA GLY A 123 2.25 -4.55 -13.10
C GLY A 123 2.66 -5.58 -12.07
N GLU A 124 3.93 -5.99 -12.04
CA GLU A 124 4.46 -6.91 -11.01
C GLU A 124 4.15 -6.47 -9.56
N PHE A 125 3.84 -5.19 -9.33
CA PHE A 125 3.54 -4.60 -8.02
C PHE A 125 2.10 -4.08 -7.90
N GLU A 126 1.13 -4.79 -8.49
CA GLU A 126 -0.26 -4.37 -8.75
C GLU A 126 -0.96 -3.54 -7.65
N THR A 127 -0.70 -3.81 -6.37
CA THR A 127 -1.39 -3.13 -5.25
C THR A 127 -0.47 -2.37 -4.29
N THR A 128 0.76 -2.85 -4.07
CA THR A 128 1.61 -2.34 -2.98
C THR A 128 2.64 -1.31 -3.44
N GLY A 129 2.91 -1.25 -4.74
CA GLY A 129 4.18 -0.72 -5.24
C GLY A 129 5.37 -1.49 -4.64
N HIS A 130 6.56 -0.89 -4.72
CA HIS A 130 7.77 -1.53 -4.23
C HIS A 130 8.86 -0.54 -3.80
N VAL A 131 9.79 -0.98 -2.96
CA VAL A 131 10.96 -0.21 -2.53
C VAL A 131 12.23 -1.07 -2.55
N ALA A 132 13.32 -0.49 -3.04
CA ALA A 132 14.65 -1.08 -3.02
C ALA A 132 15.70 -0.05 -2.58
N ILE A 133 16.84 -0.51 -2.07
CA ILE A 133 17.98 0.34 -1.71
C ILE A 133 19.02 0.29 -2.84
N VAL A 134 19.52 1.45 -3.25
CA VAL A 134 20.63 1.55 -4.21
C VAL A 134 21.95 1.21 -3.52
N THR A 135 22.72 0.32 -4.12
CA THR A 135 24.06 -0.06 -3.61
C THR A 135 25.18 0.47 -4.48
N GLU A 136 24.93 0.65 -5.79
CA GLU A 136 25.91 1.14 -6.76
C GLU A 136 25.20 1.98 -7.83
N VAL A 137 25.85 3.05 -8.29
CA VAL A 137 25.36 3.93 -9.35
C VAL A 137 26.46 4.13 -10.38
N THR A 138 26.13 3.88 -11.65
CA THR A 138 26.95 4.18 -12.81
C THR A 138 26.11 4.90 -13.87
N PRO A 139 26.71 5.51 -14.91
CA PRO A 139 25.94 6.11 -15.99
C PRO A 139 25.05 5.13 -16.76
N GLU A 140 25.41 3.84 -16.79
CA GLU A 140 24.72 2.80 -17.58
C GLU A 140 23.80 1.91 -16.75
N HIS A 141 23.96 1.86 -15.43
CA HIS A 141 23.14 1.03 -14.55
C HIS A 141 23.20 1.45 -13.07
N VAL A 142 22.22 0.99 -12.31
CA VAL A 142 22.23 0.97 -10.85
C VAL A 142 22.11 -0.46 -10.34
N ARG A 143 22.79 -0.78 -9.23
CA ARG A 143 22.56 -2.03 -8.50
C ARG A 143 21.72 -1.77 -7.28
N LEU A 144 20.81 -2.69 -7.03
CA LEU A 144 19.81 -2.58 -5.98
C LEU A 144 19.86 -3.78 -5.05
N VAL A 145 19.37 -3.57 -3.85
CA VAL A 145 19.08 -4.62 -2.89
C VAL A 145 17.69 -4.45 -2.29
N GLU A 146 16.95 -5.56 -2.22
CA GLU A 146 15.56 -5.58 -1.79
C GLU A 146 15.13 -6.96 -1.28
N GLN A 147 13.96 -7.01 -0.63
CA GLN A 147 13.24 -8.25 -0.33
C GLN A 147 11.89 -8.26 -1.06
N ASN A 148 11.23 -9.42 -1.09
CA ASN A 148 9.88 -9.59 -1.65
C ASN A 148 9.77 -9.32 -3.16
N VAL A 149 10.78 -9.78 -3.92
CA VAL A 149 10.75 -9.82 -5.40
C VAL A 149 11.24 -11.17 -5.89
N ARG A 150 12.44 -11.58 -5.47
CA ARG A 150 13.05 -12.87 -5.82
C ARG A 150 13.42 -13.61 -4.54
N ASN A 151 13.01 -14.88 -4.46
CA ASN A 151 13.27 -15.74 -3.31
C ASN A 151 14.43 -16.71 -3.54
N GLN A 152 15.35 -16.44 -4.49
CA GLN A 152 16.50 -17.29 -4.75
C GLN A 152 17.75 -16.82 -3.98
N VAL A 153 18.53 -17.77 -3.47
CA VAL A 153 19.84 -17.49 -2.88
C VAL A 153 20.75 -16.89 -3.95
N TRP A 154 21.42 -15.80 -3.61
CA TRP A 154 22.30 -15.08 -4.52
C TRP A 154 23.57 -15.90 -4.80
N PRO A 155 24.17 -15.74 -5.99
CA PRO A 155 25.47 -16.34 -6.27
C PRO A 155 26.54 -15.89 -5.26
N GLU A 156 27.52 -16.74 -5.00
CA GLU A 156 28.63 -16.41 -4.10
C GLU A 156 29.34 -15.11 -4.55
N GLY A 157 29.59 -14.22 -3.59
CA GLY A 157 30.22 -12.92 -3.83
C GLY A 157 29.27 -11.81 -4.32
N HIS A 158 27.99 -12.10 -4.59
CA HIS A 158 27.01 -11.06 -4.89
C HIS A 158 26.52 -10.38 -3.60
N ASN A 159 26.41 -9.05 -3.65
CA ASN A 159 25.86 -8.21 -2.58
C ASN A 159 24.67 -7.35 -3.06
N TYR A 160 24.04 -7.73 -4.18
CA TYR A 160 22.91 -7.02 -4.77
C TYR A 160 21.89 -8.03 -5.33
N SER A 161 20.61 -7.67 -5.30
CA SER A 161 19.50 -8.51 -5.79
C SER A 161 19.28 -8.39 -7.29
N ARG A 162 19.39 -7.17 -7.83
CA ARG A 162 19.20 -6.89 -9.25
C ARG A 162 20.00 -5.68 -9.73
N GLU A 163 20.17 -5.63 -11.04
CA GLU A 163 20.74 -4.51 -11.77
C GLU A 163 19.65 -3.93 -12.67
N ILE A 164 19.55 -2.60 -12.68
CA ILE A 164 18.62 -1.86 -13.52
C ILE A 164 19.42 -0.96 -14.45
N LYS A 165 19.13 -1.02 -15.74
CA LYS A 165 19.77 -0.16 -16.73
C LYS A 165 19.41 1.31 -16.47
N ALA A 166 20.40 2.16 -16.66
CA ALA A 166 20.27 3.59 -16.55
C ALA A 166 20.74 4.28 -17.84
N ARG A 167 20.27 5.50 -18.05
CA ARG A 167 20.77 6.40 -19.09
C ARG A 167 20.80 7.82 -18.56
N ILE A 168 21.81 8.58 -18.95
CA ILE A 168 21.89 10.01 -18.71
C ILE A 168 21.64 10.74 -20.04
N THR A 169 20.72 11.70 -20.05
CA THR A 169 20.47 12.53 -21.24
C THR A 169 21.54 13.61 -21.40
N ASP A 170 21.65 14.21 -22.58
CA ASP A 170 22.57 15.34 -22.82
C ASP A 170 22.27 16.55 -21.91
N ASN A 171 21.05 16.65 -21.38
CA ASN A 171 20.61 17.68 -20.44
C ASN A 171 20.92 17.35 -18.97
N GLY A 172 21.55 16.19 -18.71
CA GLY A 172 21.96 15.72 -17.39
C GLY A 172 20.88 14.97 -16.60
N GLU A 173 19.77 14.56 -17.22
CA GLU A 173 18.69 13.84 -16.54
C GLU A 173 19.02 12.35 -16.43
N PHE A 174 18.83 11.77 -15.25
CA PHE A 174 19.11 10.35 -14.99
C PHE A 174 17.85 9.52 -15.09
N TRP A 175 17.82 8.53 -15.97
CA TRP A 175 16.66 7.68 -16.22
C TRP A 175 16.95 6.23 -15.88
N LEU A 176 16.06 5.60 -15.10
CA LEU A 176 16.05 4.17 -14.81
C LEU A 176 15.04 3.46 -15.71
N GLU A 177 15.46 2.36 -16.33
CA GLU A 177 14.60 1.49 -17.15
C GLU A 177 13.79 0.55 -16.25
N CYS A 178 12.45 0.60 -16.31
CA CYS A 178 11.67 -0.36 -15.56
C CYS A 178 11.76 -1.75 -16.19
N SER A 179 12.32 -2.70 -15.44
CA SER A 179 12.60 -4.07 -15.92
C SER A 179 11.35 -4.96 -15.99
N PHE A 180 10.23 -4.52 -15.42
CA PHE A 180 8.92 -5.19 -15.45
C PHE A 180 8.02 -4.37 -16.38
N GLY A 181 7.43 -5.03 -17.40
CA GLY A 181 6.87 -4.36 -18.59
C GLY A 181 5.71 -3.39 -18.32
N ASP A 182 5.11 -3.46 -17.13
CA ASP A 182 3.92 -2.72 -16.70
C ASP A 182 4.10 -2.03 -15.33
N ALA A 183 5.24 -2.20 -14.66
CA ALA A 183 5.53 -1.46 -13.43
C ALA A 183 6.08 -0.07 -13.75
N THR A 184 5.83 0.90 -12.88
CA THR A 184 6.32 2.28 -13.03
C THR A 184 7.29 2.62 -11.91
N ILE A 185 8.49 3.11 -12.26
CA ILE A 185 9.42 3.70 -11.27
C ILE A 185 9.01 5.15 -11.07
N LEU A 186 8.58 5.50 -9.84
CA LEU A 186 8.31 6.89 -9.46
C LEU A 186 9.61 7.70 -9.45
N GLY A 187 10.66 7.14 -8.87
CA GLY A 187 11.97 7.76 -8.78
C GLY A 187 12.74 7.31 -7.54
N TRP A 188 13.54 8.20 -6.96
CA TRP A 188 14.32 7.91 -5.76
C TRP A 188 14.11 8.93 -4.64
N VAL A 189 14.41 8.51 -3.42
CA VAL A 189 14.23 9.27 -2.19
C VAL A 189 15.55 9.32 -1.44
N ILE A 190 16.04 10.52 -1.14
CA ILE A 190 17.36 10.79 -0.53
C ILE A 190 17.16 11.59 0.75
N GLN A 191 17.87 11.20 1.82
CA GLN A 191 18.01 12.02 3.02
C GLN A 191 19.11 13.06 2.75
N THR A 192 18.73 14.32 2.57
CA THR A 192 19.66 15.41 2.24
C THR A 192 19.06 16.74 2.70
N ASP A 193 19.89 17.73 3.03
CA ASP A 193 19.43 19.12 3.26
C ASP A 193 19.26 19.90 1.94
N ASP A 194 19.76 19.34 0.82
CA ASP A 194 19.71 19.94 -0.52
C ASP A 194 18.46 19.48 -1.29
N ASP A 195 17.53 20.40 -1.49
CA ASP A 195 16.27 20.17 -2.19
C ASP A 195 16.33 20.47 -3.70
N ALA A 196 17.52 20.71 -4.26
CA ALA A 196 17.68 20.99 -5.69
C ALA A 196 17.12 19.85 -6.54
N TYR A 197 16.16 20.19 -7.42
CA TYR A 197 15.42 19.26 -8.29
C TYR A 197 14.47 18.30 -7.56
N ALA A 198 14.22 18.50 -6.26
CA ALA A 198 13.26 17.70 -5.51
C ALA A 198 11.82 17.97 -5.95
N GLU A 199 11.02 16.92 -5.86
CA GLU A 199 9.58 16.96 -6.09
C GLU A 199 8.89 17.83 -5.05
N ARG A 200 8.13 18.81 -5.54
CA ARG A 200 7.23 19.61 -4.72
C ARG A 200 5.92 18.88 -4.57
N ILE A 201 5.81 18.05 -3.53
CA ILE A 201 4.52 17.46 -3.18
C ILE A 201 3.73 18.51 -2.40
N VAL A 202 2.75 19.07 -3.09
CA VAL A 202 1.81 20.04 -2.55
C VAL A 202 0.64 19.27 -1.95
N GLU A 203 0.11 19.78 -0.85
CA GLU A 203 -1.17 19.32 -0.32
C GLU A 203 -2.24 19.39 -1.41
N PRO A 204 -3.11 18.38 -1.52
CA PRO A 204 -4.19 18.37 -2.51
C PRO A 204 -5.05 19.62 -2.35
N ASP A 205 -5.41 20.25 -3.47
CA ASP A 205 -6.31 21.40 -3.46
C ASP A 205 -7.69 20.94 -2.97
N ARG A 206 -8.00 21.27 -1.71
CA ARG A 206 -9.22 20.81 -1.05
C ARG A 206 -10.48 21.33 -1.71
N ARG A 207 -10.42 22.38 -2.54
CA ARG A 207 -11.58 22.80 -3.35
C ARG A 207 -12.03 21.71 -4.31
N LEU A 208 -11.11 20.85 -4.76
CA LEU A 208 -11.38 19.70 -5.60
C LEU A 208 -12.04 18.53 -4.83
N PHE A 209 -12.17 18.62 -3.49
CA PHE A 209 -12.89 17.63 -2.69
C PHE A 209 -14.41 17.84 -2.71
N ARG A 210 -14.89 18.96 -3.26
CA ARG A 210 -16.31 19.21 -3.42
C ARG A 210 -16.91 18.21 -4.40
N LEU A 211 -17.92 17.47 -3.94
CA LEU A 211 -18.75 16.62 -4.79
C LEU A 211 -19.65 17.50 -5.66
N GLU A 212 -19.68 17.22 -6.96
CA GLU A 212 -20.57 17.89 -7.90
C GLU A 212 -21.79 17.02 -8.18
N SER A 213 -22.99 17.53 -7.95
CA SER A 213 -24.21 16.88 -8.42
C SER A 213 -24.44 17.22 -9.89
N ARG A 214 -24.70 16.19 -10.70
CA ARG A 214 -25.08 16.30 -12.11
C ARG A 214 -26.37 15.53 -12.36
N GLU A 215 -27.00 15.82 -13.48
CA GLU A 215 -28.26 15.20 -13.89
C GLU A 215 -28.22 14.89 -15.38
N ILE A 216 -28.77 13.74 -15.77
CA ILE A 216 -28.98 13.36 -17.16
C ILE A 216 -30.46 13.56 -17.55
N PRO A 217 -30.77 13.86 -18.82
CA PRO A 217 -32.16 13.86 -19.25
C PRO A 217 -32.76 12.44 -19.11
N PRO A 218 -34.07 12.32 -18.81
CA PRO A 218 -34.74 11.03 -18.80
C PRO A 218 -34.56 10.31 -20.15
N PRO A 219 -34.37 8.98 -20.16
CA PRO A 219 -34.30 8.21 -21.39
C PRO A 219 -35.63 8.23 -22.14
N GLU A 220 -35.61 7.98 -23.44
CA GLU A 220 -36.81 7.92 -24.29
C GLU A 220 -37.87 6.93 -23.77
N ASN A 221 -37.43 5.86 -23.10
CA ASN A 221 -38.30 4.90 -22.42
C ASN A 221 -37.91 4.75 -20.93
N PRO A 222 -38.53 5.53 -20.03
CA PRO A 222 -38.27 5.52 -18.58
C PRO A 222 -38.59 4.19 -17.88
N ASP A 223 -39.46 3.37 -18.48
CA ASP A 223 -39.93 2.10 -17.92
C ASP A 223 -39.14 0.90 -18.44
N LYS A 224 -38.15 1.13 -19.31
CA LYS A 224 -37.28 0.08 -19.82
C LYS A 224 -36.48 -0.56 -18.67
N ALA A 225 -36.63 -1.87 -18.53
CA ALA A 225 -35.79 -2.67 -17.63
C ALA A 225 -34.31 -2.57 -18.05
N TRP A 226 -33.45 -2.16 -17.12
CA TRP A 226 -31.99 -2.04 -17.31
C TRP A 226 -31.18 -3.03 -16.46
N LEU A 227 -31.87 -3.72 -15.54
CA LEU A 227 -31.32 -4.91 -14.86
C LEU A 227 -31.89 -6.17 -15.51
N ASN A 228 -31.04 -7.17 -15.70
CA ASN A 228 -31.39 -8.46 -16.28
C ASN A 228 -31.90 -9.40 -15.19
N ILE A 229 -33.21 -9.51 -15.05
CA ILE A 229 -33.87 -10.38 -14.05
C ILE A 229 -33.68 -11.89 -14.32
N ALA A 230 -33.09 -12.28 -15.45
CA ALA A 230 -32.66 -13.67 -15.64
C ALA A 230 -31.43 -14.01 -14.78
N ASN A 231 -30.70 -13.00 -14.29
CA ASN A 231 -29.62 -13.18 -13.34
C ASN A 231 -30.20 -13.15 -11.92
N GLU A 232 -29.96 -14.19 -11.13
CA GLU A 232 -30.57 -14.35 -9.78
C GLU A 232 -30.25 -13.20 -8.83
N ASP A 233 -29.03 -12.67 -8.89
CA ASP A 233 -28.57 -11.56 -8.06
C ASP A 233 -29.27 -10.23 -8.39
N GLU A 234 -29.50 -9.97 -9.68
CA GLU A 234 -30.24 -8.80 -10.14
C GLU A 234 -31.74 -8.93 -9.89
N ALA A 235 -32.30 -10.14 -10.02
CA ALA A 235 -33.68 -10.40 -9.64
C ALA A 235 -33.91 -10.16 -8.14
N ALA A 236 -32.98 -10.61 -7.28
CA ALA A 236 -33.04 -10.35 -5.84
C ALA A 236 -32.97 -8.84 -5.53
N TYR A 237 -32.07 -8.10 -6.20
CA TYR A 237 -31.96 -6.66 -6.05
C TYR A 237 -33.24 -5.93 -6.48
N VAL A 238 -33.79 -6.24 -7.66
CA VAL A 238 -35.04 -5.64 -8.17
C VAL A 238 -36.22 -5.93 -7.24
N SER A 239 -36.29 -7.15 -6.71
CA SER A 239 -37.32 -7.54 -5.74
C SER A 239 -37.22 -6.72 -4.46
N LEU A 240 -36.00 -6.56 -3.90
CA LEU A 240 -35.74 -5.77 -2.70
C LEU A 240 -36.09 -4.30 -2.89
N MET A 241 -35.68 -3.71 -4.01
CA MET A 241 -35.91 -2.30 -4.33
C MET A 241 -37.32 -2.00 -4.87
N GLY A 242 -38.15 -3.03 -5.09
CA GLY A 242 -39.48 -2.87 -5.67
C GLY A 242 -39.46 -2.40 -7.13
N GLY A 243 -38.35 -2.59 -7.85
CA GLY A 243 -38.18 -2.17 -9.23
C GLY A 243 -36.73 -1.89 -9.62
N HIS A 244 -36.56 -1.26 -10.78
CA HIS A 244 -35.26 -0.94 -11.35
C HIS A 244 -34.77 0.43 -10.86
N PHE A 245 -34.44 0.51 -9.56
CA PHE A 245 -34.11 1.76 -8.86
C PHE A 245 -32.74 1.71 -8.16
N LEU A 246 -32.08 2.86 -8.08
CA LEU A 246 -30.85 3.10 -7.30
C LEU A 246 -31.08 4.02 -6.09
N CYS A 247 -32.21 4.72 -6.05
CA CYS A 247 -32.56 5.69 -5.04
C CYS A 247 -34.05 5.59 -4.71
N ASP A 248 -34.41 5.94 -3.48
CA ASP A 248 -35.80 5.93 -3.02
C ASP A 248 -36.59 7.16 -3.51
N SER A 249 -35.88 8.23 -3.89
CA SER A 249 -36.45 9.49 -4.37
C SER A 249 -36.62 9.46 -5.89
N PRO A 250 -37.85 9.58 -6.43
CA PRO A 250 -38.08 9.66 -7.87
C PRO A 250 -37.41 10.88 -8.52
N GLU A 251 -37.27 11.98 -7.78
CA GLU A 251 -36.66 13.24 -8.25
C GLU A 251 -35.14 13.11 -8.46
N ASP A 252 -34.50 12.11 -7.85
CA ASP A 252 -33.06 11.90 -7.91
C ASP A 252 -32.68 10.75 -8.87
N ARG A 253 -33.68 10.13 -9.54
CA ARG A 253 -33.50 8.95 -10.41
C ARG A 253 -32.45 9.13 -11.51
N TYR A 254 -32.27 10.36 -11.97
CA TYR A 254 -31.35 10.73 -13.05
C TYR A 254 -30.19 11.60 -12.55
N LYS A 255 -30.09 11.80 -11.23
CA LYS A 255 -28.98 12.54 -10.62
C LYS A 255 -27.85 11.60 -10.24
N TYR A 256 -26.63 12.10 -10.35
CA TYR A 256 -25.42 11.40 -9.93
C TYR A 256 -24.41 12.39 -9.37
N LEU A 257 -23.46 11.86 -8.59
CA LEU A 257 -22.38 12.64 -8.02
C LEU A 257 -21.10 12.41 -8.82
N CYS A 258 -20.35 13.47 -9.05
CA CYS A 258 -19.00 13.43 -9.60
C CYS A 258 -17.99 13.73 -8.49
N LEU A 259 -16.94 12.92 -8.48
CA LEU A 259 -15.76 13.07 -7.64
C LEU A 259 -14.59 13.47 -8.54
N SER A 260 -13.75 14.41 -8.11
CA SER A 260 -12.52 14.71 -8.85
C SER A 260 -11.49 13.59 -8.69
N GLU A 261 -10.60 13.44 -9.67
CA GLU A 261 -9.46 12.51 -9.57
C GLU A 261 -8.59 12.79 -8.33
N THR A 262 -8.42 14.06 -7.96
CA THR A 262 -7.70 14.45 -6.74
C THR A 262 -8.37 13.92 -5.48
N ALA A 263 -9.69 14.03 -5.38
CA ALA A 263 -10.44 13.56 -4.23
C ALA A 263 -10.49 12.02 -4.18
N TYR A 264 -10.58 11.36 -5.33
CA TYR A 264 -10.49 9.90 -5.44
C TYR A 264 -9.12 9.38 -4.96
N ALA A 265 -8.02 9.98 -5.43
CA ALA A 265 -6.68 9.60 -5.01
C ALA A 265 -6.48 9.76 -3.49
N GLU A 266 -7.00 10.85 -2.90
CA GLU A 266 -6.91 11.07 -1.46
C GLU A 266 -7.80 10.13 -0.64
N LEU A 267 -8.97 9.74 -1.14
CA LEU A 267 -9.80 8.69 -0.53
C LEU A 267 -9.10 7.33 -0.54
N LYS A 268 -8.48 6.96 -1.67
CA LYS A 268 -7.70 5.72 -1.79
C LYS A 268 -6.54 5.69 -0.81
N ARG A 269 -5.75 6.77 -0.77
CA ARG A 269 -4.63 6.91 0.17
C ARG A 269 -5.08 6.80 1.62
N ALA A 270 -6.09 7.58 2.01
CA ALA A 270 -6.62 7.57 3.38
C ALA A 270 -7.20 6.21 3.77
N THR A 271 -7.84 5.51 2.84
CA THR A 271 -8.36 4.14 3.06
C THR A 271 -7.25 3.16 3.41
N ASN A 272 -6.15 3.16 2.64
CA ASN A 272 -5.00 2.29 2.89
C ASN A 272 -4.33 2.60 4.24
N GLU A 273 -4.10 3.88 4.51
CA GLU A 273 -3.50 4.36 5.76
C GLU A 273 -4.36 4.00 6.97
N LEU A 274 -5.67 4.29 6.90
CA LEU A 274 -6.59 4.01 7.99
C LEU A 274 -6.71 2.51 8.24
N HIS A 275 -6.81 1.67 7.21
CA HIS A 275 -6.87 0.22 7.42
C HIS A 275 -5.68 -0.28 8.25
N ALA A 276 -4.45 0.16 7.92
CA ALA A 276 -3.26 -0.17 8.70
C ALA A 276 -3.36 0.36 10.14
N LEU A 277 -3.80 1.61 10.35
CA LEU A 277 -3.99 2.20 11.67
C LEU A 277 -5.04 1.45 12.52
N PHE A 278 -6.15 1.02 11.92
CA PHE A 278 -7.17 0.22 12.60
C PHE A 278 -6.63 -1.15 13.03
N LEU A 279 -5.81 -1.80 12.20
CA LEU A 279 -5.14 -3.05 12.57
C LEU A 279 -4.14 -2.86 13.72
N HIS A 280 -3.39 -1.75 13.70
CA HIS A 280 -2.48 -1.39 14.79
C HIS A 280 -3.22 -1.11 16.10
N ALA A 281 -4.30 -0.33 16.04
CA ALA A 281 -5.14 -0.05 17.20
C ALA A 281 -5.77 -1.33 17.76
N THR A 282 -6.24 -2.25 16.90
CA THR A 282 -6.77 -3.55 17.30
C THR A 282 -5.73 -4.35 18.08
N ASP A 283 -4.50 -4.46 17.57
CA ASP A 283 -3.41 -5.13 18.28
C ASP A 283 -3.10 -4.48 19.65
N TYR A 284 -3.10 -3.14 19.69
CA TYR A 284 -2.86 -2.36 20.90
C TYR A 284 -3.93 -2.56 21.98
N VAL A 285 -5.20 -2.70 21.57
CA VAL A 285 -6.32 -3.02 22.46
C VAL A 285 -6.20 -4.44 22.98
N LEU A 286 -5.97 -5.42 22.10
CA LEU A 286 -5.92 -6.83 22.50
C LEU A 286 -4.77 -7.11 23.47
N ARG A 287 -3.63 -6.42 23.37
CA ARG A 287 -2.51 -6.59 24.30
C ARG A 287 -2.78 -6.13 25.74
N ASP A 288 -3.81 -5.32 25.98
CA ASP A 288 -4.11 -4.76 27.29
C ASP A 288 -5.54 -5.05 27.71
N ARG A 289 -5.67 -5.83 28.78
CA ARG A 289 -6.96 -6.26 29.32
C ARG A 289 -7.88 -5.08 29.68
N LYS A 290 -7.34 -3.99 30.24
CA LYS A 290 -8.14 -2.82 30.64
C LYS A 290 -8.66 -2.05 29.43
N ARG A 291 -7.94 -2.09 28.30
CA ARG A 291 -8.42 -1.52 27.03
C ARG A 291 -9.51 -2.39 26.42
N LEU A 292 -9.29 -3.70 26.35
CA LEU A 292 -10.27 -4.64 25.81
C LEU A 292 -11.60 -4.59 26.58
N ASP A 293 -11.55 -4.42 27.90
CA ASP A 293 -12.74 -4.32 28.77
C ASP A 293 -13.68 -3.17 28.35
N ARG A 294 -13.15 -2.08 27.78
CA ARG A 294 -13.95 -0.92 27.32
C ARG A 294 -14.83 -1.22 26.11
N PHE A 295 -14.57 -2.31 25.39
CA PHE A 295 -15.35 -2.71 24.22
C PHE A 295 -16.62 -3.48 24.61
N ASN A 296 -16.85 -3.72 25.91
CA ASN A 296 -18.04 -4.39 26.44
C ASN A 296 -18.29 -5.79 25.82
N ILE A 297 -17.22 -6.46 25.41
CA ILE A 297 -17.27 -7.83 24.89
C ILE A 297 -17.25 -8.81 26.06
N PRO A 298 -18.16 -9.80 26.12
CA PRO A 298 -18.16 -10.82 27.17
C PRO A 298 -16.79 -11.49 27.35
N SER A 299 -16.27 -11.51 28.58
CA SER A 299 -14.91 -11.99 28.87
C SER A 299 -14.68 -13.47 28.52
N CYS A 300 -15.75 -14.26 28.43
CA CYS A 300 -15.69 -15.65 27.97
C CYS A 300 -15.30 -15.78 26.48
N LEU A 301 -15.47 -14.71 25.67
CA LEU A 301 -15.11 -14.69 24.26
C LEU A 301 -13.66 -14.24 24.01
N TRP A 302 -13.01 -13.60 24.98
CA TRP A 302 -11.67 -13.02 24.78
C TRP A 302 -10.63 -14.04 24.33
N PRO A 303 -10.54 -15.27 24.89
CA PRO A 303 -9.60 -16.28 24.38
C PRO A 303 -9.83 -16.59 22.88
N LYS A 304 -11.09 -16.64 22.44
CA LYS A 304 -11.43 -16.88 21.02
C LYS A 304 -11.05 -15.70 20.13
N ILE A 305 -11.22 -14.47 20.61
CA ILE A 305 -10.81 -13.26 19.88
C ILE A 305 -9.30 -13.23 19.71
N HIS A 306 -8.54 -13.53 20.76
CA HIS A 306 -7.08 -13.64 20.69
C HIS A 306 -6.63 -14.72 19.71
N GLN A 307 -7.28 -15.88 19.73
CA GLN A 307 -7.03 -16.95 18.78
C GLN A 307 -7.33 -16.51 17.34
N SER A 308 -8.46 -15.85 17.11
CA SER A 308 -8.83 -15.33 15.79
C SER A 308 -7.82 -14.30 15.29
N TRP A 309 -7.42 -13.34 16.12
CA TRP A 309 -6.41 -12.32 15.78
C TRP A 309 -5.04 -12.93 15.46
N SER A 310 -4.70 -14.01 16.14
CA SER A 310 -3.41 -14.70 15.96
C SER A 310 -3.39 -15.50 14.66
N ASN A 311 -4.48 -16.21 14.35
CA ASN A 311 -4.50 -17.26 13.33
C ASN A 311 -5.10 -16.79 11.99
N ARG A 312 -5.94 -15.75 11.98
CA ARG A 312 -6.69 -15.30 10.78
C ARG A 312 -6.19 -13.96 10.25
N ARG A 313 -4.88 -13.87 9.97
CA ARG A 313 -4.19 -12.60 9.71
C ARG A 313 -4.67 -11.87 8.45
N ASN A 314 -4.87 -12.63 7.37
CA ASN A 314 -5.16 -12.12 6.03
C ASN A 314 -6.50 -12.66 5.50
N GLU A 315 -7.38 -13.10 6.40
CA GLU A 315 -8.68 -13.69 6.04
C GLU A 315 -9.83 -12.66 6.06
N MET A 316 -9.53 -11.38 6.37
CA MET A 316 -10.50 -10.32 6.19
C MET A 316 -10.73 -10.10 4.69
N ILE A 317 -11.95 -10.38 4.23
CA ILE A 317 -12.29 -10.31 2.80
C ILE A 317 -12.59 -8.87 2.38
N THR A 318 -13.39 -8.14 3.15
CA THR A 318 -13.80 -6.78 2.79
C THR A 318 -14.26 -5.99 4.02
N GLY A 319 -14.33 -4.67 3.88
CA GLY A 319 -14.88 -3.74 4.85
C GLY A 319 -15.24 -2.42 4.17
N ARG A 320 -15.99 -1.56 4.86
CA ARG A 320 -16.43 -0.26 4.35
C ARG A 320 -16.09 0.86 5.32
N PHE A 321 -15.39 1.89 4.85
CA PHE A 321 -15.20 3.12 5.61
C PHE A 321 -16.31 4.11 5.29
N ASP A 322 -16.78 4.78 6.34
CA ASP A 322 -17.76 5.85 6.20
C ASP A 322 -17.03 7.20 6.40
N PHE A 323 -16.96 7.99 5.33
CA PHE A 323 -16.19 9.24 5.29
C PHE A 323 -17.10 10.47 5.16
N ALA A 324 -16.68 11.58 5.76
CA ALA A 324 -17.04 12.92 5.33
C ALA A 324 -15.94 13.51 4.46
N LEU A 325 -16.28 13.85 3.23
CA LEU A 325 -15.41 14.54 2.28
C LEU A 325 -16.02 15.91 1.95
N THR A 326 -15.28 16.98 2.27
CA THR A 326 -15.69 18.37 2.01
C THR A 326 -14.48 19.23 1.64
N GLU A 327 -14.71 20.48 1.26
CA GLU A 327 -13.62 21.46 1.05
C GLU A 327 -12.78 21.73 2.32
N GLN A 328 -13.28 21.36 3.50
CA GLN A 328 -12.51 21.45 4.76
C GLN A 328 -11.51 20.29 4.91
N GLY A 329 -11.73 19.19 4.19
CA GLY A 329 -10.87 18.01 4.19
C GLY A 329 -11.66 16.70 4.24
N LEU A 330 -10.91 15.63 4.48
CA LEU A 330 -11.40 14.25 4.59
C LEU A 330 -11.36 13.79 6.06
N LYS A 331 -12.46 13.23 6.55
CA LYS A 331 -12.58 12.67 7.90
C LYS A 331 -13.30 11.33 7.87
N VAL A 332 -12.82 10.38 8.66
CA VAL A 332 -13.46 9.07 8.86
C VAL A 332 -14.37 9.14 10.09
N TYR A 333 -15.58 8.60 9.96
CA TYR A 333 -16.48 8.38 11.09
C TYR A 333 -16.26 7.00 11.70
N GLU A 334 -16.30 5.96 10.87
CA GLU A 334 -16.17 4.58 11.31
C GLU A 334 -15.61 3.66 10.24
N TYR A 335 -15.23 2.45 10.67
CA TYR A 335 -14.78 1.37 9.81
C TYR A 335 -15.64 0.13 10.06
N ASN A 336 -16.55 -0.14 9.12
CA ASN A 336 -17.42 -1.31 9.14
C ASN A 336 -16.66 -2.53 8.61
N CYS A 337 -16.03 -3.28 9.51
CA CYS A 337 -15.19 -4.43 9.18
C CYS A 337 -15.79 -5.80 9.57
N ASP A 338 -17.02 -5.83 10.10
CA ASP A 338 -17.72 -7.05 10.49
C ASP A 338 -18.79 -7.42 9.44
N SER A 339 -19.83 -6.59 9.31
CA SER A 339 -20.90 -6.75 8.34
C SER A 339 -21.04 -5.52 7.46
N ALA A 340 -20.19 -5.41 6.44
CA ALA A 340 -20.31 -4.37 5.43
C ALA A 340 -21.34 -4.76 4.35
N SER A 341 -22.16 -3.80 3.96
CA SER A 341 -23.13 -3.90 2.86
C SER A 341 -22.79 -2.89 1.77
N CYS A 342 -23.63 -2.79 0.73
CA CYS A 342 -23.51 -1.91 -0.44
C CYS A 342 -22.53 -2.40 -1.53
N HIS A 343 -22.07 -3.65 -1.46
CA HIS A 343 -21.16 -4.23 -2.45
C HIS A 343 -21.84 -4.45 -3.82
N MET A 344 -23.10 -4.88 -3.84
CA MET A 344 -23.84 -5.11 -5.08
C MET A 344 -24.13 -3.79 -5.80
N GLU A 345 -24.53 -2.79 -5.02
CA GLU A 345 -24.84 -1.43 -5.44
C GLU A 345 -23.63 -0.80 -6.12
N CYS A 346 -22.49 -0.77 -5.42
CA CYS A 346 -21.24 -0.18 -5.90
C CYS A 346 -20.58 -1.02 -7.01
N GLY A 347 -20.40 -2.33 -6.77
CA GLY A 347 -19.61 -3.20 -7.64
C GLY A 347 -20.31 -3.63 -8.93
N LYS A 348 -21.63 -3.49 -9.04
CA LYS A 348 -22.39 -3.94 -10.21
C LYS A 348 -23.50 -2.98 -10.64
N VAL A 349 -24.41 -2.62 -9.75
CA VAL A 349 -25.66 -1.94 -10.13
C VAL A 349 -25.39 -0.52 -10.66
N GLN A 350 -24.54 0.27 -9.99
CA GLN A 350 -24.16 1.61 -10.46
C GLN A 350 -23.53 1.58 -11.86
N GLY A 351 -22.67 0.61 -12.13
CA GLY A 351 -22.06 0.43 -13.45
C GLY A 351 -23.04 0.00 -14.54
N LYS A 352 -24.16 -0.63 -14.18
CA LYS A 352 -25.25 -0.92 -15.11
C LYS A 352 -26.15 0.28 -15.37
N TRP A 353 -26.42 1.09 -14.34
CA TRP A 353 -27.18 2.33 -14.50
C TRP A 353 -26.44 3.34 -15.39
N ALA A 354 -25.10 3.35 -15.36
CA ALA A 354 -24.28 4.23 -16.19
C ALA A 354 -24.24 3.88 -17.68
N LYS A 355 -24.70 2.67 -18.07
CA LYS A 355 -24.74 2.20 -19.47
C LYS A 355 -26.10 2.45 -20.09
#